data_AF-A0A0K2G8I0-F1
#
_entry.id   AF-A0A0K2G8I0-F1
#
_cell.length_a   1.000
_cell.length_b   1.000
_cell.length_c   1.000
_cell.angle_alpha   90.00
_cell.angle_beta   90.00
_cell.angle_gamma   90.00
#
_symmetry.space_group_name_H-M   'P 1'
#
loop_
_entity.id
_entity.type
_entity.pdbx_description
1 polymer ?
#
loop_
_entity_poly.entity_id
_entity_poly.type
_entity_poly.pdbx_seq_one_letter_code
_entity_poly.pdbx_strand_id
1 'polypeptide(L)' 'MQTSGIIPTDLANRMQHMVGFCNIAVHEYARLNLDVVHAIITEQLDDFRAFSSTIVKTCSSLSS' A
#
# COMPACT_ATOMS: atom_id res chain seq x y z
N MET A 1 5.19 11.29 -2.88
CA MET A 1 3.73 11.43 -2.78
C MET A 1 3.36 12.05 -1.44
N GLN A 2 3.76 13.30 -1.21
CA GLN A 2 3.45 14.05 0.03
C GLN A 2 3.00 15.43 -0.42
N THR A 3 1.77 15.53 -0.94
CA THR A 3 1.26 16.82 -1.46
C THR A 3 -0.20 17.10 -1.11
N SER A 4 -0.83 16.30 -0.27
CA SER A 4 -2.14 16.64 0.31
C SER A 4 -2.27 15.84 1.60
N GLY A 5 -2.65 16.44 2.73
CA GLY A 5 -2.82 15.77 4.04
C GLY A 5 -3.99 14.76 4.09
N ILE A 6 -4.20 14.04 2.99
CA ILE A 6 -5.29 13.11 2.73
C ILE A 6 -5.06 11.81 3.50
N ILE A 7 -3.81 11.33 3.57
CA ILE A 7 -3.45 10.10 4.29
C ILE A 7 -2.41 10.41 5.39
N PRO A 8 -2.45 9.71 6.54
CA PRO A 8 -1.42 9.81 7.57
C PRO A 8 -0.03 9.46 7.04
N THR A 9 1.00 10.16 7.53
CA THR A 9 2.40 9.96 7.10
C THR A 9 2.87 8.52 7.27
N ASP A 10 2.54 7.88 8.40
CA ASP A 10 2.92 6.49 8.65
C ASP A 10 2.25 5.50 7.70
N LEU A 11 1.02 5.80 7.26
CA LEU A 11 0.32 4.98 6.27
C LEU A 11 0.93 5.17 4.88
N ALA A 12 1.28 6.41 4.51
CA ALA A 12 1.96 6.71 3.26
C ALA A 12 3.32 6.01 3.15
N ASN A 13 4.10 6.02 4.24
CA ASN A 13 5.40 5.34 4.30
C ASN A 13 5.26 3.82 4.18
N ARG A 14 4.30 3.20 4.88
CA ARG A 14 4.02 1.77 4.75
C ARG A 14 3.60 1.37 3.34
N MET A 15 2.71 2.13 2.72
CA MET A 15 2.30 1.90 1.33
C MET A 15 3.44 2.05 0.33
N GLN A 16 4.36 3.00 0.56
CA GLN A 16 5.53 3.15 -0.31
C GLN A 16 6.46 1.93 -0.23
N HIS A 17 6.67 1.36 0.96
CA HIS A 17 7.43 0.12 1.12
C HIS A 17 6.73 -1.06 0.44
N MET A 18 5.41 -1.20 0.60
CA MET A 18 4.62 -2.26 -0.06
C MET A 18 4.76 -2.20 -1.60
N VAL A 19 4.61 -1.01 -2.19
CA VAL A 19 4.77 -0.84 -3.65
C VAL A 19 6.19 -1.16 -4.11
N GLY A 20 7.20 -0.74 -3.33
CA GLY A 20 8.60 -1.08 -3.59
C GLY A 20 8.83 -2.60 -3.57
N PHE A 21 8.27 -3.30 -2.58
CA PHE A 21 8.33 -4.74 -2.47
C PHE A 21 7.66 -5.44 -3.68
N CYS A 22 6.46 -5.02 -4.06
CA CYS A 22 5.76 -5.58 -5.22
C CYS A 22 6.56 -5.40 -6.52
N ASN A 23 7.22 -4.25 -6.72
CA ASN A 23 8.09 -4.02 -7.87
C ASN A 23 9.30 -4.97 -7.87
N ILE A 24 9.94 -5.18 -6.72
CA ILE A 24 11.07 -6.12 -6.61
C ILE A 24 10.59 -7.55 -6.89
N ALA A 25 9.49 -7.96 -6.26
CA ALA A 25 8.91 -9.29 -6.41
C ALA A 25 8.55 -9.61 -7.87
N VAL A 26 8.07 -8.63 -8.66
CA VAL A 26 7.74 -8.86 -10.08
C VAL A 26 8.98 -9.05 -10.95
N HIS A 27 10.07 -8.36 -10.64
CA HIS A 27 11.32 -8.47 -11.40
C HIS A 27 12.14 -9.70 -10.99
N GLU A 28 12.06 -10.11 -9.73
CA GLU A 28 12.86 -11.18 -9.15
C GLU A 28 12.05 -12.46 -8.86
N TYR A 29 10.83 -12.59 -9.38
CA TYR A 29 9.92 -13.71 -9.08
C TYR A 29 10.54 -15.10 -9.34
N ALA A 30 11.46 -15.21 -10.30
CA ALA A 30 12.15 -16.47 -10.63
C ALA A 30 13.22 -16.87 -9.59
N ARG A 31 13.62 -15.95 -8.71
CA ARG A 31 14.61 -16.16 -7.64
C ARG A 31 14.01 -16.02 -6.23
N LEU A 32 12.85 -15.39 -6.09
CA LEU A 32 12.16 -15.24 -4.81
C LEU A 32 11.41 -16.51 -4.40
N ASN A 33 11.34 -16.71 -3.09
CA ASN A 33 10.42 -17.69 -2.51
C ASN A 33 8.99 -17.12 -2.56
N LEU A 34 8.14 -17.73 -3.40
CA LEU A 34 6.76 -17.30 -3.60
C LEU A 34 5.90 -17.38 -2.33
N ASP A 35 6.23 -18.27 -1.38
CA ASP A 35 5.51 -18.36 -0.10
C ASP A 35 5.79 -17.12 0.77
N VAL A 36 7.02 -16.59 0.72
CA VAL A 36 7.40 -15.36 1.43
C VAL A 36 6.74 -14.14 0.78
N VAL A 37 6.70 -14.09 -0.56
CA VAL A 37 5.98 -13.04 -1.30
C VAL A 37 4.50 -13.06 -0.96
N HIS A 38 3.89 -14.25 -0.98
CA HIS A 38 2.49 -14.43 -0.68
C HIS A 38 2.17 -13.96 0.74
N ALA A 39 2.94 -14.41 1.74
CA ALA A 39 2.78 -14.00 3.13
C ALA A 39 2.82 -12.47 3.30
N ILE A 40 3.85 -11.81 2.73
CA ILE A 40 4.02 -10.36 2.84
C ILE A 40 2.87 -9.60 2.17
N ILE A 41 2.45 -10.03 0.97
CA ILE A 41 1.32 -9.39 0.28
C ILE A 41 0.02 -9.58 1.07
N THR A 42 -0.24 -10.76 1.64
CA THR A 42 -1.44 -11.00 2.43
C THR A 42 -1.45 -10.27 3.78
N GLU A 43 -0.31 -10.14 4.45
CA GLU A 43 -0.22 -9.44 5.74
C GLU A 43 -0.37 -7.91 5.58
N GLN A 44 0.02 -7.35 4.43
CA GLN A 44 -0.08 -5.91 4.18
C GLN A 44 -1.45 -5.47 3.61
N LEU A 45 -2.40 -6.39 3.44
CA LEU A 45 -3.75 -6.08 2.96
C LEU A 45 -4.50 -5.12 3.89
N ASP A 46 -4.24 -5.14 5.19
CA ASP A 46 -4.89 -4.24 6.14
C ASP A 46 -4.46 -2.78 5.96
N ASP A 47 -3.17 -2.53 5.67
CA ASP A 47 -2.70 -1.19 5.34
C ASP A 47 -3.29 -0.71 4.00
N PHE A 48 -3.42 -1.60 3.01
CA PHE A 48 -4.09 -1.28 1.75
C PHE A 48 -5.56 -0.91 1.98
N ARG A 49 -6.25 -1.65 2.86
CA ARG A 49 -7.65 -1.38 3.22
C ARG A 49 -7.81 -0.06 3.96
N ALA A 50 -6.87 0.26 4.86
CA ALA A 50 -6.81 1.55 5.55
C ALA A 50 -6.59 2.70 4.57
N PHE A 51 -5.70 2.51 3.59
CA PHE A 51 -5.47 3.46 2.51
C PHE A 51 -6.73 3.68 1.68
N SER A 52 -7.38 2.62 1.17
CA SER A 52 -8.62 2.72 0.39
C SER A 52 -9.75 3.40 1.16
N SER A 53 -9.96 3.01 2.42
CA SER A 53 -10.96 3.65 3.30
C SER A 53 -10.69 5.15 3.45
N THR A 54 -9.43 5.55 3.59
CA THR A 54 -9.07 6.97 3.75
C THR A 54 -9.36 7.76 2.48
N ILE A 55 -8.99 7.23 1.31
CA ILE A 55 -9.29 7.83 0.01
C ILE A 55 -10.81 8.01 -0.18
N VAL A 56 -11.61 6.98 0.11
CA VAL A 56 -13.08 7.03 -0.03
C VAL A 56 -13.68 8.11 0.87
N LYS A 57 -13.26 8.18 2.14
CA LYS A 57 -13.71 9.21 3.08
C LYS A 57 -13.38 10.61 2.57
N THR A 58 -12.15 10.83 2.12
CA THR A 58 -11.74 12.13 1.59
C THR A 58 -12.54 12.52 0.34
N CYS A 59 -12.74 11.60 -0.61
CA CYS A 59 -13.57 11.88 -1.79
C CYS A 59 -15.02 12.25 -1.42
N SER A 60 -15.61 11.59 -0.42
CA SER A 60 -16.96 11.94 0.04
C SER A 60 -17.04 13.32 0.71
N SER A 61 -15.96 13.78 1.35
CA SER A 61 -15.91 15.13 1.95
C SER A 61 -15.63 16.26 0.96
N LEU A 62 -15.14 15.95 -0.25
CA LEU A 62 -14.86 16.94 -1.31
C LEU A 62 -16.09 17.25 -2.18
N SER A 63 -17.20 16.52 -2.05
CA SER A 63 -18.44 16.77 -2.77
C SER A 63 -19.48 17.58 -1.97
N SER A 64 -19.06 18.23 -0.87
CA SER A 64 -19.88 19.13 -0.05
C SER A 64 -19.39 20.56 -0.14
#